data_AF-A0A8C3UPE5-F1
#
_entry.id   AF-A0A8C3UPE5-F1
#
_cell.length_a   1.000
_cell.length_b   1.000
_cell.length_c   1.000
_cell.angle_alpha   90.00
_cell.angle_beta   90.00
_cell.angle_gamma   90.00
#
_symmetry.space_group_name_H-M   'P 1'
#
loop_
_entity.id
_entity.type
_entity.pdbx_description
1 polymer ?
#
loop_
_entity_poly.entity_id
_entity_poly.type
_entity_poly.pdbx_seq_one_letter_code
_entity_poly.pdbx_strand_id
1 'polypeptide(L)'
;MAAVLAMVARGCGGVWRRLRQRCAVRPGSGPFPRGERAVACNARGGMMSAGKSGLTPWIPVVGLEIHAQISSNSKLFSGSQVQFAAPPNSLVSFFDASLPGTLPAGYQITQQRVPIAVNGSLSYSLCIDNKMSQMVTKTVRIKQIQLEQDSGKSLHDDARSQTLVDLNRAGVGLMELVMEPDMCCGEEAAAAVRELQLILQTLGSSQAVMAEGQLRVDANVSVHHPGEPYGVRTEVKNINSIRFLAKAVDYEIQRQIEELGNGGTISNETRAFDSKLGCTVPMRDKEGKQDYRFMPEPNLPPLILYDAKSLPANMNHQQVINIDWIRERLPDLPSVKREKLVEQYGILPEHSFTLLVWQQDQNCNSRHSNEDGLPEFFENVVKQTQMKPKKVIGWILNDLLSYLKQHSLTVKESPVSSFLLADLLNLLEKKEISSTAAKQVLAELWKGKGKTPLETVKEQKLELLQDQKELEQICQAVIDGQENEVMAIKAGNQKVLNKLIGLVQKKTQGRSNPVLVKQLLEKKLSE
;
A
#
# COMPACT_ATOMS: atom_id res chain seq x y z
N MET A 1 6.48 2.43 -21.51
CA MET A 1 5.80 1.43 -22.36
C MET A 1 6.08 -0.01 -21.97
N ALA A 2 7.34 -0.46 -21.84
CA ALA A 2 7.66 -1.78 -21.25
C ALA A 2 6.98 -1.98 -19.88
N ALA A 3 6.97 -0.92 -19.07
CA ALA A 3 6.15 -0.71 -17.86
C ALA A 3 4.65 -1.05 -17.95
N VAL A 4 3.96 -0.57 -18.99
CA VAL A 4 2.50 -0.79 -19.17
C VAL A 4 2.27 -2.23 -19.64
N LEU A 5 3.08 -2.68 -20.60
CA LEU A 5 3.08 -4.06 -21.06
C LEU A 5 3.50 -5.05 -19.96
N ALA A 6 4.24 -4.59 -18.95
CA ALA A 6 4.63 -5.36 -17.78
C ALA A 6 3.47 -5.66 -16.84
N MET A 7 2.69 -4.63 -16.50
CA MET A 7 1.44 -4.81 -15.74
C MET A 7 0.52 -5.80 -16.46
N VAL A 8 0.45 -5.70 -17.79
CA VAL A 8 -0.39 -6.56 -18.64
C VAL A 8 0.16 -7.99 -18.73
N ALA A 9 1.47 -8.18 -18.72
CA ALA A 9 2.05 -9.49 -19.00
C ALA A 9 2.25 -10.41 -17.78
N ARG A 10 2.23 -9.88 -16.55
CA ARG A 10 2.32 -10.69 -15.30
C ARG A 10 1.24 -10.39 -14.23
N GLY A 11 0.48 -9.29 -14.35
CA GLY A 11 -0.35 -8.75 -13.27
C GLY A 11 -1.68 -9.44 -12.97
N CYS A 12 -2.04 -10.51 -13.68
CA CYS A 12 -3.35 -11.15 -13.48
C CYS A 12 -3.20 -12.66 -13.58
N GLY A 13 -3.53 -13.39 -12.51
CA GLY A 13 -3.67 -14.85 -12.50
C GLY A 13 -4.86 -15.34 -13.35
N GLY A 14 -4.96 -14.89 -14.59
CA GLY A 14 -6.05 -15.17 -15.50
C GLY A 14 -5.59 -15.05 -16.95
N VAL A 15 -5.93 -16.07 -17.74
CA VAL A 15 -5.64 -16.17 -19.17
C VAL A 15 -6.15 -14.93 -19.91
N TRP A 16 -5.25 -14.08 -20.42
CA TRP A 16 -5.61 -12.98 -21.31
C TRP A 16 -6.21 -13.55 -22.62
N ARG A 17 -7.47 -13.21 -22.92
CA ARG A 17 -8.07 -13.55 -24.22
C ARG A 17 -7.71 -12.50 -25.27
N ARG A 18 -7.10 -13.03 -26.34
CA ARG A 18 -6.57 -12.39 -27.56
C ARG A 18 -7.47 -11.31 -28.15
N LEU A 19 -6.90 -10.18 -28.57
CA LEU A 19 -7.45 -9.40 -29.67
C LEU A 19 -6.91 -9.96 -30.99
N ARG A 20 -7.77 -10.69 -31.71
CA ARG A 20 -7.60 -10.84 -33.17
C ARG A 20 -7.89 -9.48 -33.79
N GLN A 21 -6.95 -8.91 -34.53
CA GLN A 21 -7.28 -7.91 -35.55
C GLN A 21 -8.22 -8.57 -36.56
N ARG A 22 -9.52 -8.41 -36.37
CA ARG A 22 -10.52 -8.57 -37.45
C ARG A 22 -11.54 -7.46 -37.29
N CYS A 23 -11.51 -6.53 -38.23
CA CYS A 23 -12.63 -5.66 -38.52
C CYS A 23 -13.88 -6.52 -38.78
N ALA A 24 -14.87 -6.46 -37.88
CA ALA A 24 -16.30 -6.62 -38.18
C ALA A 24 -17.12 -6.46 -36.90
N VAL A 25 -18.01 -5.48 -36.90
CA VAL A 25 -19.06 -5.24 -35.90
C VAL A 25 -20.14 -6.32 -36.02
N ARG A 26 -20.59 -6.89 -34.89
CA ARG A 26 -22.00 -7.31 -34.65
C ARG A 26 -22.23 -7.60 -33.15
N PRO A 27 -23.38 -7.21 -32.57
CA PRO A 27 -23.67 -7.38 -31.15
C PRO A 27 -24.31 -8.76 -30.87
N GLY A 28 -23.93 -9.38 -29.75
CA GLY A 28 -24.52 -10.62 -29.27
C GLY A 28 -24.53 -10.66 -27.74
N SER A 29 -25.73 -10.56 -27.17
CA SER A 29 -26.06 -10.70 -25.75
C SER A 29 -25.94 -12.15 -25.27
N GLY A 30 -25.33 -12.37 -24.10
CA GLY A 30 -25.30 -13.66 -23.42
C GLY A 30 -25.00 -13.51 -21.91
N PRO A 31 -25.47 -14.42 -21.04
CA PRO A 31 -25.89 -14.11 -19.66
C PRO A 31 -24.77 -14.18 -18.61
N PHE A 32 -24.97 -13.40 -17.54
CA PHE A 32 -24.15 -13.35 -16.32
C PHE A 32 -24.25 -14.64 -15.47
N PRO A 33 -23.14 -15.13 -14.87
CA PRO A 33 -23.21 -16.14 -13.82
C PRO A 33 -23.51 -15.49 -12.44
N ARG A 34 -24.30 -16.21 -11.65
CA ARG A 34 -24.82 -15.80 -10.33
C ARG A 34 -23.80 -16.04 -9.21
N GLY A 35 -23.71 -15.06 -8.31
CA GLY A 35 -23.84 -15.25 -6.87
C GLY A 35 -22.62 -15.75 -6.10
N GLU A 36 -21.82 -14.81 -5.57
CA GLU A 36 -21.09 -15.00 -4.32
C GLU A 36 -21.61 -14.00 -3.27
N ARG A 37 -21.87 -14.50 -2.07
CA ARG A 37 -22.47 -13.76 -0.95
C ARG A 37 -21.56 -12.60 -0.55
N ALA A 38 -22.09 -11.37 -0.60
CA ALA A 38 -21.45 -10.20 -0.02
C ALA A 38 -21.27 -10.41 1.49
N VAL A 39 -20.02 -10.45 1.94
CA VAL A 39 -19.67 -10.32 3.36
C VAL A 39 -19.72 -8.83 3.68
N ALA A 40 -20.70 -8.43 4.50
CA ALA A 40 -20.84 -7.07 4.96
C ALA A 40 -19.63 -6.68 5.83
N CYS A 41 -18.82 -5.74 5.36
CA CYS A 41 -17.82 -5.06 6.19
C CYS A 41 -18.56 -4.11 7.14
N ASN A 42 -18.58 -4.45 8.43
CA ASN A 42 -19.10 -3.59 9.48
C ASN A 42 -18.13 -2.43 9.70
N ALA A 43 -18.45 -1.25 9.17
CA ALA A 43 -17.88 0.00 9.66
C ALA A 43 -18.42 0.25 11.08
N ARG A 44 -17.62 0.01 12.13
CA ARG A 44 -18.00 0.38 13.50
C ARG A 44 -17.52 1.78 13.84
N GLY A 45 -18.50 2.67 13.99
CA GLY A 45 -18.37 3.97 14.62
C GLY A 45 -19.73 4.57 14.99
N GLY A 46 -20.68 3.76 15.49
CA GLY A 46 -21.98 4.25 15.96
C GLY A 46 -23.00 3.13 16.04
N MET A 47 -23.30 2.67 17.26
CA MET A 47 -24.38 1.71 17.50
C MET A 47 -25.71 2.47 17.35
N MET A 48 -26.20 2.59 16.11
CA MET A 48 -27.60 2.98 15.90
C MET A 48 -28.48 1.80 16.32
N SER A 49 -29.26 2.02 17.39
CA SER A 49 -30.38 1.17 17.74
C SER A 49 -31.22 0.89 16.49
N ALA A 50 -31.57 -0.37 16.26
CA ALA A 50 -32.45 -0.80 15.19
C ALA A 50 -33.81 -0.06 15.31
N GLY A 51 -33.90 1.07 14.64
CA GLY A 51 -35.13 1.79 14.37
C GLY A 51 -35.86 1.06 13.26
N LYS A 52 -37.13 0.73 13.52
CA LYS A 52 -38.08 0.12 12.58
C LYS A 52 -38.12 0.89 11.25
N SER A 53 -37.48 0.37 10.21
CA SER A 53 -37.92 0.59 8.83
C SER A 53 -37.50 -0.63 8.00
N GLY A 54 -38.45 -1.27 7.33
CA GLY A 54 -38.23 -2.46 6.49
C GLY A 54 -37.55 -2.14 5.15
N LEU A 55 -36.61 -1.19 5.12
CA LEU A 55 -35.93 -0.77 3.90
C LEU A 55 -34.70 -1.66 3.66
N THR A 56 -34.58 -2.14 2.43
CA THR A 56 -33.41 -2.91 1.98
C THR A 56 -32.14 -2.07 2.09
N PRO A 57 -31.01 -2.65 2.56
CA PRO A 57 -29.77 -1.90 2.72
C PRO A 57 -29.26 -1.40 1.37
N TRP A 58 -28.74 -0.17 1.34
CA TRP A 58 -28.05 0.38 0.17
C TRP A 58 -26.75 -0.37 -0.10
N ILE A 59 -26.46 -0.62 -1.37
CA ILE A 59 -25.21 -1.21 -1.86
C ILE A 59 -24.37 -0.10 -2.52
N PRO A 60 -23.25 0.30 -1.92
CA PRO A 60 -22.28 1.17 -2.57
C PRO A 60 -21.47 0.43 -3.63
N VAL A 61 -21.16 1.14 -4.72
CA VAL A 61 -20.24 0.72 -5.76
C VAL A 61 -19.27 1.86 -6.09
N VAL A 62 -18.00 1.53 -6.22
CA VAL A 62 -16.90 2.49 -6.36
C VAL A 62 -15.99 2.04 -7.50
N GLY A 63 -15.83 2.90 -8.50
CA GLY A 63 -14.84 2.77 -9.57
C GLY A 63 -13.77 3.85 -9.43
N LEU A 64 -12.57 3.60 -9.95
CA LEU A 64 -11.45 4.54 -9.85
C LEU A 64 -10.89 4.85 -11.24
N GLU A 65 -10.54 6.12 -11.45
CA GLU A 65 -9.75 6.57 -12.59
C GLU A 65 -8.41 7.09 -12.07
N ILE A 66 -7.33 6.46 -12.51
CA ILE A 66 -6.00 6.65 -11.93
C ILE A 66 -5.04 7.09 -13.01
N HIS A 67 -4.41 8.24 -12.79
CA HIS A 67 -3.35 8.75 -13.67
C HIS A 67 -2.00 8.58 -12.98
N ALA A 68 -1.12 7.78 -13.57
CA ALA A 68 0.25 7.61 -13.10
C ALA A 68 1.26 8.20 -14.09
N GLN A 69 2.17 9.02 -13.59
CA GLN A 69 3.25 9.60 -14.36
C GLN A 69 4.27 8.52 -14.70
N ILE A 70 4.61 8.40 -15.98
CA ILE A 70 5.59 7.43 -16.46
C ILE A 70 6.99 7.91 -16.08
N SER A 71 7.77 7.03 -15.48
CA SER A 71 9.20 7.24 -15.26
C SER A 71 9.94 7.12 -16.59
N SER A 72 10.29 8.25 -17.19
CA SER A 72 11.04 8.35 -18.44
C SER A 72 12.06 9.49 -18.39
N ASN A 73 13.14 9.37 -19.18
CA ASN A 73 14.16 10.42 -19.27
C ASN A 73 13.69 11.62 -20.11
N SER A 74 12.87 11.36 -21.13
CA SER A 74 12.28 12.37 -22.00
C SER A 74 10.75 12.37 -21.89
N LYS A 75 10.14 13.46 -22.33
CA LYS A 75 8.68 13.57 -22.51
C LYS A 75 8.19 12.59 -23.59
N LEU A 76 6.87 12.39 -23.66
CA LEU A 76 6.28 11.31 -24.45
C LEU A 76 6.54 11.45 -25.96
N PHE A 77 6.50 12.70 -26.47
CA PHE A 77 6.68 13.01 -27.89
C PHE A 77 7.71 14.12 -28.15
N SER A 78 8.49 14.52 -27.13
CA SER A 78 9.56 15.51 -27.28
C SER A 78 10.82 15.09 -26.53
N GLY A 79 11.97 15.62 -26.97
CA GLY A 79 13.29 15.34 -26.37
C GLY A 79 13.55 16.06 -25.04
N SER A 80 12.60 16.88 -24.55
CA SER A 80 12.74 17.60 -23.28
C SER A 80 12.79 16.62 -22.11
N GLN A 81 13.58 16.97 -21.10
CA GLN A 81 13.74 16.14 -19.91
C GLN A 81 12.49 16.16 -19.02
N VAL A 82 12.29 15.09 -18.26
CA VAL A 82 11.28 14.99 -17.21
C VAL A 82 11.98 15.06 -15.86
N GLN A 83 11.84 16.20 -15.16
CA GLN A 83 12.43 16.38 -13.83
C GLN A 83 11.48 17.17 -12.92
N PHE A 84 11.38 16.73 -11.67
CA PHE A 84 10.59 17.41 -10.65
C PHE A 84 11.32 18.65 -10.11
N ALA A 85 10.54 19.69 -9.77
CA ALA A 85 11.03 20.94 -9.16
C ALA A 85 12.08 21.72 -9.97
N ALA A 86 12.01 21.67 -11.31
CA ALA A 86 12.80 22.53 -12.17
C ALA A 86 12.27 23.98 -12.18
N PRO A 87 13.10 25.00 -12.50
CA PRO A 87 12.65 26.37 -12.69
C PRO A 87 11.50 26.45 -13.72
N PRO A 88 10.49 27.33 -13.52
CA PRO A 88 9.35 27.40 -14.43
C PRO A 88 9.77 27.58 -15.90
N ASN A 89 9.13 26.81 -16.78
CA ASN A 89 9.39 26.82 -18.23
C ASN A 89 10.84 26.53 -18.67
N SER A 90 11.68 25.88 -17.85
CA SER A 90 13.05 25.51 -18.21
C SER A 90 13.18 24.15 -18.93
N LEU A 91 12.15 23.31 -18.89
CA LEU A 91 12.11 21.96 -19.47
C LEU A 91 11.12 21.88 -20.63
N VAL A 92 11.20 22.86 -21.54
CA VAL A 92 10.20 23.08 -22.58
C VAL A 92 10.90 23.21 -23.93
N SER A 93 10.54 22.36 -24.88
CA SER A 93 10.93 22.47 -26.28
C SER A 93 9.89 23.25 -27.08
N PHE A 94 10.20 23.60 -28.32
CA PHE A 94 9.22 24.22 -29.23
C PHE A 94 7.96 23.37 -29.42
N PHE A 95 8.11 22.03 -29.38
CA PHE A 95 6.97 21.11 -29.43
C PHE A 95 6.09 21.24 -28.18
N ASP A 96 6.69 21.27 -26.99
CA ASP A 96 5.95 21.38 -25.73
C ASP A 96 5.27 22.75 -25.59
N ALA A 97 5.92 23.80 -26.11
CA ALA A 97 5.39 25.16 -26.17
C ALA A 97 4.36 25.38 -27.30
N SER A 98 4.11 24.36 -28.13
CA SER A 98 3.10 24.41 -29.19
C SER A 98 3.33 25.54 -30.21
N LEU A 99 4.60 25.83 -30.52
CA LEU A 99 4.93 26.90 -31.47
C LEU A 99 4.45 26.55 -32.88
N PRO A 100 4.04 27.56 -33.69
CA PRO A 100 3.64 27.33 -35.07
C PRO A 100 4.72 26.58 -35.86
N GLY A 101 4.32 25.53 -36.58
CA GLY A 101 5.26 24.64 -37.30
C GLY A 101 5.71 23.41 -36.50
N THR A 102 5.31 23.30 -35.22
CA THR A 102 5.35 22.04 -34.45
C THR A 102 3.96 21.37 -34.46
N LEU A 103 3.83 20.12 -33.99
CA LEU A 103 2.50 19.47 -33.91
C LEU A 103 1.56 20.34 -33.04
N PRO A 104 0.27 20.44 -33.40
CA PRO A 104 -0.62 21.45 -32.81
C PRO A 104 -0.89 21.14 -31.34
N ALA A 105 -0.94 22.13 -30.44
CA ALA A 105 -1.55 21.92 -29.12
C ALA A 105 -2.65 22.94 -28.82
N GLY A 106 -3.86 22.47 -29.11
CA GLY A 106 -5.12 22.85 -28.47
C GLY A 106 -5.91 21.60 -28.07
N TYR A 107 -5.25 20.43 -28.03
CA TYR A 107 -5.79 19.11 -27.72
C TYR A 107 -4.72 18.27 -27.02
N GLN A 108 -5.17 17.20 -26.34
CA GLN A 108 -4.30 16.24 -25.66
C GLN A 108 -4.21 14.96 -26.51
N ILE A 109 -3.00 14.47 -26.77
CA ILE A 109 -2.84 13.16 -27.40
C ILE A 109 -3.11 12.07 -26.35
N THR A 110 -4.12 11.23 -26.60
CA THR A 110 -4.58 10.12 -25.73
C THR A 110 -5.11 8.95 -26.58
N GLN A 111 -5.53 7.84 -25.95
CA GLN A 111 -5.99 6.62 -26.64
C GLN A 111 -7.41 6.19 -26.25
N GLN A 112 -8.41 6.88 -26.79
CA GLN A 112 -9.81 6.61 -26.44
C GLN A 112 -10.39 5.33 -27.09
N ARG A 113 -10.05 5.02 -28.35
CA ARG A 113 -10.68 3.91 -29.12
C ARG A 113 -9.92 2.59 -29.01
N VAL A 114 -8.59 2.69 -28.94
CA VAL A 114 -7.67 1.54 -28.94
C VAL A 114 -6.65 1.76 -27.82
N PRO A 115 -7.06 1.60 -26.55
CA PRO A 115 -6.14 1.65 -25.43
C PRO A 115 -5.10 0.52 -25.55
N ILE A 116 -3.93 0.69 -24.92
CA ILE A 116 -2.84 -0.30 -24.98
C ILE A 116 -3.26 -1.65 -24.40
N ALA A 117 -4.08 -1.63 -23.35
CA ALA A 117 -4.56 -2.84 -22.71
C ALA A 117 -5.98 -2.70 -22.22
N VAL A 118 -6.70 -3.81 -22.20
CA VAL A 118 -8.11 -3.91 -21.78
C VAL A 118 -8.35 -5.21 -21.02
N ASN A 119 -9.40 -5.25 -20.20
CA ASN A 119 -9.87 -6.45 -19.50
C ASN A 119 -8.83 -7.08 -18.58
N GLY A 120 -8.15 -6.26 -17.79
CA GLY A 120 -7.25 -6.71 -16.71
C GLY A 120 -7.98 -6.91 -15.39
N SER A 121 -7.22 -7.27 -14.36
CA SER A 121 -7.71 -7.39 -12.98
C SER A 121 -6.59 -7.13 -11.98
N LEU A 122 -6.88 -6.49 -10.87
CA LEU A 122 -5.95 -6.27 -9.78
C LEU A 122 -6.45 -6.96 -8.53
N SER A 123 -5.65 -7.86 -7.98
CA SER A 123 -5.92 -8.47 -6.67
C SER A 123 -5.23 -7.69 -5.57
N TYR A 124 -5.98 -7.28 -4.55
CA TYR A 124 -5.51 -6.54 -3.38
C TYR A 124 -6.01 -7.23 -2.10
N SER A 125 -5.39 -6.91 -0.97
CA SER A 125 -5.76 -7.53 0.31
C SER A 125 -6.27 -6.51 1.31
N LEU A 126 -7.30 -6.90 2.04
CA LEU A 126 -7.96 -6.13 3.08
C LEU A 126 -7.79 -6.78 4.44
N CYS A 127 -7.58 -5.97 5.48
CA CYS A 127 -7.68 -6.41 6.86
C CYS A 127 -9.11 -6.20 7.36
N ILE A 128 -9.75 -7.25 7.85
CA ILE A 128 -11.08 -7.13 8.46
C ILE A 128 -10.93 -6.63 9.91
N ASP A 129 -11.76 -5.66 10.31
CA ASP A 129 -11.80 -5.09 11.67
C ASP A 129 -10.45 -4.59 12.21
N ASN A 130 -9.57 -4.08 11.32
CA ASN A 130 -8.19 -3.69 11.65
C ASN A 130 -7.35 -4.82 12.29
N LYS A 131 -7.75 -6.08 12.11
CA LYS A 131 -7.00 -7.24 12.56
C LYS A 131 -6.23 -7.83 11.38
N MET A 132 -4.90 -7.69 11.44
CA MET A 132 -4.01 -8.26 10.43
C MET A 132 -4.13 -9.79 10.33
N SER A 133 -4.58 -10.47 11.39
CA SER A 133 -4.82 -11.92 11.39
C SER A 133 -6.01 -12.38 10.54
N GLN A 134 -6.80 -11.45 10.00
CA GLN A 134 -7.95 -11.73 9.16
C GLN A 134 -7.83 -10.93 7.86
N MET A 135 -6.88 -11.34 7.01
CA MET A 135 -6.71 -10.79 5.67
C MET A 135 -7.59 -11.53 4.66
N VAL A 136 -8.30 -10.78 3.85
CA VAL A 136 -9.09 -11.28 2.72
C VAL A 136 -8.57 -10.67 1.43
N THR A 137 -8.35 -11.51 0.43
CA THR A 137 -8.01 -11.07 -0.92
C THR A 137 -9.29 -10.75 -1.69
N LYS A 138 -9.30 -9.59 -2.34
CA LYS A 138 -10.33 -9.11 -3.26
C LYS A 138 -9.72 -8.85 -4.62
N THR A 139 -10.56 -8.74 -5.63
CA THR A 139 -10.14 -8.45 -6.99
C THR A 139 -11.04 -7.38 -7.60
N VAL A 140 -10.42 -6.34 -8.17
CA VAL A 140 -11.10 -5.32 -8.97
C VAL A 140 -10.74 -5.51 -10.43
N ARG A 141 -11.70 -5.39 -11.34
CA ARG A 141 -11.42 -5.46 -12.78
C ARG A 141 -10.84 -4.13 -13.26
N ILE A 142 -9.85 -4.22 -14.14
CA ILE A 142 -9.28 -3.06 -14.84
C ILE A 142 -9.88 -3.06 -16.24
N LYS A 143 -10.71 -2.07 -16.53
CA LYS A 143 -11.35 -1.90 -17.82
C LYS A 143 -10.32 -1.68 -18.92
N GLN A 144 -9.41 -0.72 -18.71
CA GLN A 144 -8.40 -0.34 -19.68
C GLN A 144 -7.18 0.36 -19.05
N ILE A 145 -6.08 0.34 -19.81
CA ILE A 145 -4.89 1.18 -19.57
C ILE A 145 -4.55 1.89 -20.90
N GLN A 146 -4.44 3.21 -20.86
CA GLN A 146 -4.10 4.06 -22.00
C GLN A 146 -2.91 4.96 -21.71
N LEU A 147 -2.23 5.41 -22.77
CA LEU A 147 -1.22 6.46 -22.70
C LEU A 147 -1.83 7.80 -23.04
N GLU A 148 -1.35 8.84 -22.35
CA GLU A 148 -1.70 10.21 -22.67
C GLU A 148 -0.55 11.18 -22.32
N GLN A 149 -0.69 12.42 -22.77
CA GLN A 149 0.18 13.52 -22.37
C GLN A 149 -0.37 14.25 -21.16
N ASP A 150 0.48 14.64 -20.24
CA ASP A 150 0.08 15.55 -19.17
C ASP A 150 -0.04 17.00 -19.65
N SER A 151 -0.86 17.77 -18.94
CA SER A 151 -1.02 19.20 -19.17
C SER A 151 0.03 20.02 -18.41
N GLY A 152 0.16 21.30 -18.78
CA GLY A 152 0.88 22.29 -17.96
C GLY A 152 0.18 22.55 -16.62
N LYS A 153 0.84 23.35 -15.77
CA LYS A 153 0.32 23.77 -14.47
C LYS A 153 -0.06 25.24 -14.51
N SER A 154 -1.25 25.56 -14.00
CA SER A 154 -1.67 26.93 -13.71
C SER A 154 -1.36 27.28 -12.25
N LEU A 155 -0.77 28.44 -12.02
CA LEU A 155 -0.49 29.00 -10.70
C LEU A 155 -1.25 30.31 -10.58
N HIS A 156 -2.11 30.44 -9.57
CA HIS A 156 -2.85 31.67 -9.36
C HIS A 156 -2.02 32.61 -8.47
N ASP A 157 -1.77 33.82 -8.97
CA ASP A 157 -1.15 34.92 -8.24
C ASP A 157 -2.28 35.86 -7.79
N ASP A 158 -2.84 35.60 -6.60
CA ASP A 158 -3.94 36.37 -6.02
C ASP A 158 -3.58 37.86 -5.90
N ALA A 159 -2.32 38.15 -5.53
CA ALA A 159 -1.85 39.51 -5.30
C ALA A 159 -1.87 40.35 -6.57
N ARG A 160 -1.59 39.73 -7.73
CA ARG A 160 -1.68 40.38 -9.04
C ARG A 160 -2.98 40.09 -9.79
N SER A 161 -3.86 39.24 -9.23
CA SER A 161 -5.05 38.74 -9.90
C SER A 161 -4.73 38.15 -11.29
N GLN A 162 -3.62 37.41 -11.39
CA GLN A 162 -3.14 36.81 -12.64
C GLN A 162 -3.01 35.30 -12.50
N THR A 163 -3.04 34.60 -13.63
CA THR A 163 -2.71 33.17 -13.68
C THR A 163 -1.43 33.00 -14.48
N LEU A 164 -0.41 32.45 -13.82
CA LEU A 164 0.87 32.11 -14.41
C LEU A 164 0.81 30.68 -14.94
N VAL A 165 1.46 30.43 -16.08
CA VAL A 165 1.47 29.11 -16.72
C VAL A 165 2.89 28.55 -16.73
N ASP A 166 3.02 27.34 -16.22
CA ASP A 166 4.25 26.55 -16.27
C ASP A 166 4.06 25.30 -17.15
N LEU A 167 4.81 25.24 -18.24
CA LEU A 167 4.75 24.19 -19.26
C LEU A 167 5.79 23.08 -19.06
N ASN A 168 6.57 23.10 -17.97
CA ASN A 168 7.53 22.04 -17.67
C ASN A 168 6.88 20.64 -17.70
N ARG A 169 5.66 20.55 -17.18
CA ARG A 169 4.88 19.31 -17.09
C ARG A 169 4.16 18.95 -18.40
N ALA A 170 3.93 19.92 -19.29
CA ALA A 170 3.22 19.68 -20.54
C ALA A 170 3.98 18.68 -21.40
N GLY A 171 3.30 17.62 -21.87
CA GLY A 171 3.87 16.56 -22.71
C GLY A 171 4.56 15.43 -21.95
N VAL A 172 4.64 15.50 -20.61
CA VAL A 172 5.09 14.36 -19.79
C VAL A 172 4.19 13.15 -20.04
N GLY A 173 4.78 11.96 -20.13
CA GLY A 173 4.01 10.73 -20.38
C GLY A 173 3.21 10.32 -19.15
N LEU A 174 1.94 10.01 -19.36
CA LEU A 174 1.04 9.45 -18.36
C LEU A 174 0.50 8.11 -18.82
N MET A 175 0.17 7.26 -17.85
CA MET A 175 -0.75 6.16 -18.03
C MET A 175 -2.04 6.45 -17.26
N GLU A 176 -3.17 6.31 -17.92
CA GLU A 176 -4.49 6.34 -17.29
C GLU A 176 -4.99 4.90 -17.17
N LEU A 177 -5.39 4.52 -15.95
CA LEU A 177 -5.97 3.23 -15.61
C LEU A 177 -7.42 3.45 -15.15
N VAL A 178 -8.35 2.74 -15.78
CA VAL A 178 -9.76 2.79 -15.41
C VAL A 178 -10.15 1.47 -14.75
N MET A 179 -10.55 1.53 -13.49
CA MET A 179 -11.06 0.39 -12.72
C MET A 179 -12.59 0.35 -12.78
N GLU A 180 -13.13 -0.86 -12.96
CA GLU A 180 -14.57 -1.11 -12.90
C GLU A 180 -15.12 -0.85 -11.49
N PRO A 181 -16.43 -0.59 -11.34
CA PRO A 181 -17.05 -0.26 -10.05
C PRO A 181 -17.28 -1.51 -9.18
N ASP A 182 -16.20 -2.23 -8.85
CA ASP A 182 -16.25 -3.48 -8.08
C ASP A 182 -16.02 -3.28 -6.57
N MET A 183 -15.52 -2.12 -6.15
CA MET A 183 -15.23 -1.80 -4.76
C MET A 183 -16.48 -1.26 -4.05
N CYS A 184 -16.57 -1.46 -2.73
CA CYS A 184 -17.75 -1.08 -1.94
C CYS A 184 -17.49 -0.08 -0.81
N CYS A 185 -16.24 0.28 -0.52
CA CYS A 185 -15.92 1.27 0.50
C CYS A 185 -14.55 1.92 0.27
N GLY A 186 -14.26 2.96 1.06
CA GLY A 186 -13.01 3.70 1.02
C GLY A 186 -11.79 2.84 1.35
N GLU A 187 -11.92 1.87 2.25
CA GLU A 187 -10.81 0.96 2.59
C GLU A 187 -10.44 0.05 1.41
N GLU A 188 -11.42 -0.46 0.67
CA GLU A 188 -11.16 -1.24 -0.55
C GLU A 188 -10.47 -0.37 -1.61
N ALA A 189 -10.97 0.86 -1.83
CA ALA A 189 -10.39 1.80 -2.77
C ALA A 189 -8.93 2.14 -2.42
N ALA A 190 -8.65 2.41 -1.14
CA ALA A 190 -7.31 2.66 -0.66
C ALA A 190 -6.39 1.44 -0.81
N ALA A 191 -6.87 0.23 -0.51
CA ALA A 191 -6.10 -1.01 -0.66
C ALA A 191 -5.76 -1.29 -2.13
N ALA A 192 -6.70 -1.09 -3.05
CA ALA A 192 -6.46 -1.24 -4.48
C ALA A 192 -5.41 -0.25 -4.99
N VAL A 193 -5.48 1.03 -4.59
CA VAL A 193 -4.49 2.04 -4.99
C VAL A 193 -3.11 1.76 -4.40
N ARG A 194 -3.00 1.30 -3.15
CA ARG A 194 -1.72 0.89 -2.53
C ARG A 194 -1.06 -0.25 -3.28
N GLU A 195 -1.84 -1.28 -3.61
CA GLU A 195 -1.32 -2.42 -4.36
C GLU A 195 -0.88 -2.00 -5.78
N LEU A 196 -1.66 -1.16 -6.45
CA LEU A 196 -1.27 -0.60 -7.74
C LEU A 196 0.03 0.22 -7.64
N GLN A 197 0.14 1.11 -6.65
CA GLN A 197 1.33 1.91 -6.39
C GLN A 197 2.57 1.01 -6.23
N LEU A 198 2.44 -0.05 -5.43
CA LEU A 198 3.52 -1.01 -5.19
C LEU A 198 3.93 -1.76 -6.47
N ILE A 199 2.97 -2.16 -7.31
CA ILE A 199 3.24 -2.77 -8.62
C ILE A 199 3.99 -1.78 -9.52
N LEU A 200 3.50 -0.55 -9.64
CA LEU A 200 4.08 0.47 -10.51
C LEU A 200 5.55 0.75 -10.14
N GLN A 201 5.81 0.89 -8.84
CA GLN A 201 7.13 1.12 -8.29
C GLN A 201 8.04 -0.12 -8.48
N THR A 202 7.52 -1.34 -8.27
CA THR A 202 8.28 -2.59 -8.49
C THR A 202 8.70 -2.76 -9.94
N LEU A 203 7.84 -2.33 -10.87
CA LEU A 203 8.12 -2.35 -12.31
C LEU A 203 9.07 -1.23 -12.76
N GLY A 204 9.40 -0.27 -11.89
CA GLY A 204 10.15 0.94 -12.26
C GLY A 204 9.40 1.83 -13.24
N SER A 205 8.08 1.65 -13.35
CA SER A 205 7.23 2.28 -14.35
C SER A 205 6.77 3.68 -13.97
N SER A 206 6.62 3.91 -12.67
CA SER A 206 6.26 5.15 -12.04
C SER A 206 6.77 5.10 -10.60
N GLN A 207 7.21 6.24 -10.07
CA GLN A 207 7.43 6.39 -8.63
C GLN A 207 6.10 6.51 -7.87
N ALA A 208 5.03 6.89 -8.57
CA ALA A 208 3.65 6.92 -8.09
C ALA A 208 3.46 7.70 -6.77
N VAL A 209 4.21 8.77 -6.57
CA VAL A 209 4.12 9.63 -5.38
C VAL A 209 2.97 10.63 -5.54
N MET A 210 1.90 10.46 -4.75
CA MET A 210 0.72 11.34 -4.82
C MET A 210 1.04 12.79 -4.43
N ALA A 211 1.89 13.00 -3.42
CA ALA A 211 2.28 14.34 -2.94
C ALA A 211 3.01 15.17 -4.01
N GLU A 212 3.73 14.52 -4.93
CA GLU A 212 4.40 15.16 -6.06
C GLU A 212 3.51 15.25 -7.31
N GLY A 213 2.26 14.75 -7.23
CA GLY A 213 1.32 14.73 -8.35
C GLY A 213 1.62 13.70 -9.43
N GLN A 214 2.49 12.72 -9.13
CA GLN A 214 2.87 11.62 -10.02
C GLN A 214 1.82 10.49 -10.02
N LEU A 215 0.98 10.41 -9.00
CA LEU A 215 -0.18 9.53 -8.96
C LEU A 215 -1.40 10.37 -8.59
N ARG A 216 -2.41 10.39 -9.44
CA ARG A 216 -3.68 11.10 -9.22
C ARG A 216 -4.82 10.10 -9.30
N VAL A 217 -5.81 10.25 -8.44
CA VAL A 217 -6.97 9.36 -8.38
C VAL A 217 -8.24 10.20 -8.33
N ASP A 218 -9.14 9.91 -9.25
CA ASP A 218 -10.52 10.40 -9.23
C ASP A 218 -11.44 9.21 -8.91
N ALA A 219 -12.36 9.40 -7.95
CA ALA A 219 -13.24 8.34 -7.46
C ALA A 219 -14.66 8.51 -8.01
N ASN A 220 -15.22 7.44 -8.57
CA ASN A 220 -16.59 7.41 -9.08
C ASN A 220 -17.45 6.60 -8.12
N VAL A 221 -18.38 7.26 -7.42
CA VAL A 221 -19.20 6.67 -6.36
C VAL A 221 -20.67 6.67 -6.76
N SER A 222 -21.36 5.57 -6.50
CA SER A 222 -22.80 5.41 -6.66
C SER A 222 -23.35 4.44 -5.61
N VAL A 223 -24.60 4.61 -5.20
CA VAL A 223 -25.33 3.68 -4.34
C VAL A 223 -26.62 3.22 -5.01
N HIS A 224 -27.05 1.99 -4.76
CA HIS A 224 -28.27 1.42 -5.33
C HIS A 224 -28.87 0.36 -4.39
N HIS A 225 -30.12 -0.04 -4.62
CA HIS A 225 -30.69 -1.19 -3.91
C HIS A 225 -30.33 -2.52 -4.57
N PRO A 226 -30.28 -3.63 -3.80
CA PRO A 226 -30.01 -4.95 -4.34
C PRO A 226 -30.98 -5.32 -5.47
N GLY A 227 -30.45 -5.63 -6.65
CA GLY A 227 -31.24 -6.03 -7.82
C GLY A 227 -31.68 -4.88 -8.73
N GLU A 228 -31.41 -3.63 -8.36
CA GLU A 228 -31.64 -2.45 -9.20
C GLU A 228 -30.39 -2.09 -10.04
N PRO A 229 -30.54 -1.32 -11.14
CA PRO A 229 -29.40 -0.71 -11.82
C PRO A 229 -28.60 0.22 -10.89
N TYR A 230 -27.35 0.51 -11.26
CA TYR A 230 -26.56 1.50 -10.52
C TYR A 230 -27.24 2.87 -10.48
N GLY A 231 -27.17 3.51 -9.32
CA GLY A 231 -27.65 4.87 -9.10
C GLY A 231 -26.81 5.89 -9.87
N VAL A 232 -27.18 7.15 -9.71
CA VAL A 232 -26.47 8.27 -10.35
C VAL A 232 -25.04 8.37 -9.81
N ARG A 233 -24.09 8.53 -10.74
CA ARG A 233 -22.68 8.63 -10.44
C ARG A 233 -22.32 10.04 -9.94
N THR A 234 -21.56 10.11 -8.86
CA THR A 234 -20.81 11.31 -8.47
C THR A 234 -19.31 11.06 -8.66
N GLU A 235 -18.64 11.98 -9.34
CA GLU A 235 -17.18 11.94 -9.52
C GLU A 235 -16.51 12.85 -8.49
N VAL A 236 -15.64 12.30 -7.65
CA VAL A 236 -14.90 13.02 -6.62
C VAL A 236 -13.46 13.21 -7.06
N LYS A 237 -13.03 14.48 -7.16
CA LYS A 237 -11.69 14.92 -7.57
C LYS A 237 -10.91 15.55 -6.40
N ASN A 238 -9.67 15.96 -6.69
CA ASN A 238 -8.75 16.63 -5.75
C ASN A 238 -8.36 15.74 -4.54
N ILE A 239 -8.11 14.47 -4.81
CA ILE A 239 -7.71 13.49 -3.80
C ILE A 239 -6.18 13.38 -3.79
N ASN A 240 -5.56 14.01 -2.80
CA ASN A 240 -4.09 14.16 -2.75
C ASN A 240 -3.36 13.08 -1.91
N SER A 241 -4.09 12.16 -1.27
CA SER A 241 -3.50 11.02 -0.56
C SER A 241 -4.44 9.82 -0.54
N ILE A 242 -3.88 8.63 -0.36
CA ILE A 242 -4.65 7.38 -0.20
C ILE A 242 -5.58 7.44 1.02
N ARG A 243 -5.13 8.08 2.11
CA ARG A 243 -5.98 8.31 3.29
C ARG A 243 -7.18 9.19 2.97
N PHE A 244 -6.98 10.23 2.16
CA PHE A 244 -8.07 11.11 1.72
C PHE A 244 -8.98 10.42 0.71
N LEU A 245 -8.46 9.49 -0.10
CA LEU A 245 -9.28 8.65 -0.97
C LEU A 245 -10.30 7.85 -0.17
N ALA A 246 -9.84 7.13 0.87
CA ALA A 246 -10.73 6.34 1.71
C ALA A 246 -11.83 7.21 2.33
N LYS A 247 -11.43 8.33 2.96
CA LYS A 247 -12.37 9.27 3.57
C LYS A 247 -13.35 9.89 2.57
N ALA A 248 -12.88 10.28 1.39
CA ALA A 248 -13.71 10.90 0.37
C ALA A 248 -14.78 9.92 -0.14
N VAL A 249 -14.39 8.67 -0.39
CA VAL A 249 -15.31 7.61 -0.81
C VAL A 249 -16.34 7.32 0.28
N ASP A 250 -15.92 7.10 1.53
CA ASP A 250 -16.84 6.78 2.63
C ASP A 250 -17.80 7.95 2.92
N TYR A 251 -17.30 9.18 2.88
CA TYR A 251 -18.15 10.37 3.03
C TYR A 251 -19.18 10.45 1.91
N GLU A 252 -18.76 10.26 0.66
CA GLU A 252 -19.64 10.36 -0.50
C GLU A 252 -20.71 9.26 -0.52
N ILE A 253 -20.36 8.03 -0.14
CA ILE A 253 -21.33 6.94 0.05
C ILE A 253 -22.39 7.34 1.08
N GLN A 254 -21.95 7.82 2.26
CA GLN A 254 -22.87 8.19 3.33
C GLN A 254 -23.77 9.36 2.92
N ARG A 255 -23.21 10.37 2.25
CA ARG A 255 -23.96 11.52 1.72
C ARG A 255 -25.06 11.06 0.76
N GLN A 256 -24.76 10.17 -0.19
CA GLN A 256 -25.75 9.69 -1.14
C GLN A 256 -26.86 8.88 -0.45
N ILE A 257 -26.50 8.03 0.52
CA ILE A 257 -27.47 7.26 1.31
C ILE A 257 -28.40 8.18 2.11
N GLU A 258 -27.86 9.21 2.74
CA GLU A 258 -28.64 10.17 3.52
C GLU A 258 -29.58 11.00 2.63
N GLU A 259 -29.09 11.51 1.51
CA GLU A 259 -29.90 12.29 0.56
C GLU A 259 -31.05 11.46 0.00
N LEU A 260 -30.77 10.24 -0.46
CA LEU A 260 -31.80 9.33 -1.00
C LEU A 260 -32.75 8.82 0.10
N GLY A 261 -32.23 8.57 1.31
CA GLY A 261 -33.03 8.17 2.47
C GLY A 261 -34.01 9.24 2.93
N ASN A 262 -33.68 10.52 2.71
CA ASN A 262 -34.56 11.66 2.99
C ASN A 262 -35.54 11.95 1.83
N GLY A 263 -35.56 11.13 0.78
CA GLY A 263 -36.39 11.34 -0.42
C GLY A 263 -35.84 12.38 -1.40
N GLY A 264 -34.58 12.79 -1.24
CA GLY A 264 -33.85 13.63 -2.18
C GLY A 264 -33.40 12.86 -3.43
N THR A 265 -32.67 13.55 -4.30
CA THR A 265 -32.18 12.99 -5.57
C THR A 265 -30.72 13.32 -5.79
N ILE A 266 -29.94 12.35 -6.30
CA ILE A 266 -28.55 12.56 -6.69
C ILE A 266 -28.48 13.07 -8.13
N SER A 267 -27.84 14.21 -8.34
CA SER A 267 -27.47 14.72 -9.66
C SER A 267 -26.12 14.16 -10.11
N ASN A 268 -25.91 14.05 -11.42
CA ASN A 268 -24.60 13.68 -11.98
C ASN A 268 -23.71 14.92 -11.94
N GLU A 269 -22.90 15.03 -10.89
CA GLU A 269 -22.05 16.18 -10.60
C GLU A 269 -20.61 15.76 -10.33
N THR A 270 -19.69 16.71 -10.53
CA THR A 270 -18.29 16.59 -10.12
C THR A 270 -18.11 17.33 -8.79
N ARG A 271 -17.54 16.67 -7.80
CA ARG A 271 -17.25 17.23 -6.48
C ARG A 271 -15.76 17.21 -6.21
N ALA A 272 -15.28 18.10 -5.35
CA ALA A 272 -13.92 18.08 -4.83
C ALA A 272 -13.93 17.62 -3.37
N PHE A 273 -12.95 16.84 -2.96
CA PHE A 273 -12.74 16.56 -1.54
C PHE A 273 -12.02 17.74 -0.86
N ASP A 274 -12.63 18.31 0.18
CA ASP A 274 -11.98 19.27 1.06
C ASP A 274 -11.35 18.52 2.24
N SER A 275 -10.01 18.45 2.25
CA SER A 275 -9.26 17.74 3.28
C SER A 275 -9.31 18.41 4.67
N LYS A 276 -9.61 19.71 4.75
CA LYS A 276 -9.74 20.45 6.01
C LYS A 276 -11.09 20.20 6.64
N LEU A 277 -12.16 20.23 5.83
CA LEU A 277 -13.53 19.99 6.29
C LEU A 277 -13.86 18.50 6.39
N GLY A 278 -13.14 17.65 5.65
CA GLY A 278 -13.39 16.21 5.59
C GLY A 278 -14.66 15.84 4.84
N CYS A 279 -15.12 16.70 3.93
CA CYS A 279 -16.34 16.53 3.15
C CYS A 279 -16.11 16.73 1.65
N THR A 280 -17.06 16.26 0.83
CA THR A 280 -17.10 16.58 -0.61
C THR A 280 -17.89 17.86 -0.83
N VAL A 281 -17.34 18.79 -1.60
CA VAL A 281 -17.98 20.06 -1.98
C VAL A 281 -18.27 20.07 -3.49
N PRO A 282 -19.44 20.58 -3.93
CA PRO A 282 -19.75 20.65 -5.36
C PRO A 282 -18.74 21.56 -6.05
N MET A 283 -18.20 21.12 -7.17
CA MET A 283 -17.43 22.00 -8.04
C MET A 283 -18.40 22.78 -8.94
N ARG A 284 -17.99 23.98 -9.38
CA ARG A 284 -18.76 24.72 -10.39
C ARG A 284 -19.00 23.81 -11.60
N ASP A 285 -20.27 23.61 -11.94
CA ASP A 285 -20.64 22.82 -13.11
C ASP A 285 -19.92 23.34 -14.35
N LYS A 286 -19.20 22.45 -15.04
CA LYS A 286 -18.87 22.69 -16.44
C LYS A 286 -20.22 22.64 -17.16
N GLU A 287 -20.71 23.79 -17.61
CA GLU A 287 -21.93 23.90 -18.39
C GLU A 287 -21.88 22.92 -19.58
N GLY A 288 -22.64 21.81 -19.50
CA GLY A 288 -22.81 20.80 -20.55
C GLY A 288 -21.78 19.65 -20.61
N LYS A 289 -22.21 18.51 -21.20
CA LYS A 289 -21.28 17.46 -21.66
C LYS A 289 -20.35 18.07 -22.70
N GLN A 290 -19.06 18.18 -22.37
CA GLN A 290 -18.06 18.67 -23.30
C GLN A 290 -17.85 17.65 -24.43
N ASP A 291 -18.05 18.08 -25.68
CA ASP A 291 -17.66 17.28 -26.84
C ASP A 291 -16.17 17.49 -27.13
N TYR A 292 -15.37 16.52 -26.68
CA TYR A 292 -13.92 16.50 -26.91
C TYR A 292 -13.51 16.21 -28.36
N ARG A 293 -14.46 15.85 -29.25
CA ARG A 293 -14.23 15.64 -30.69
C ARG A 293 -13.06 14.68 -30.99
N PHE A 294 -13.05 13.52 -30.32
CA PHE A 294 -12.00 12.50 -30.50
C PHE A 294 -11.82 12.09 -31.96
N MET A 295 -10.61 12.28 -32.47
CA MET A 295 -10.17 11.83 -33.80
C MET A 295 -8.82 11.12 -33.72
N PRO A 296 -8.50 10.21 -34.66
CA PRO A 296 -7.15 9.64 -34.76
C PRO A 296 -6.11 10.75 -34.99
N GLU A 297 -4.99 10.69 -34.28
CA GLU A 297 -3.87 11.62 -34.47
C GLU A 297 -3.16 11.31 -35.80
N PRO A 298 -3.24 12.19 -36.82
CA PRO A 298 -2.72 11.89 -38.15
C PRO A 298 -1.19 11.89 -38.22
N ASN A 299 -0.51 12.53 -37.28
CA ASN A 299 0.95 12.65 -37.30
C ASN A 299 1.67 11.49 -36.60
N LEU A 300 0.93 10.62 -35.90
CA LEU A 300 1.48 9.45 -35.24
C LEU A 300 1.13 8.18 -36.03
N PRO A 301 2.13 7.42 -36.50
CA PRO A 301 1.85 6.12 -37.08
C PRO A 301 1.27 5.17 -36.02
N PRO A 302 0.48 4.16 -36.42
CA PRO A 302 -0.06 3.18 -35.49
C PRO A 302 1.04 2.46 -34.71
N LEU A 303 0.86 2.37 -33.40
CA LEU A 303 1.74 1.63 -32.51
C LEU A 303 1.40 0.14 -32.57
N ILE A 304 2.37 -0.69 -32.96
CA ILE A 304 2.10 -2.11 -33.23
C ILE A 304 2.79 -3.01 -32.20
N LEU A 305 1.97 -3.84 -31.54
CA LEU A 305 2.36 -4.78 -30.49
C LEU A 305 2.23 -6.22 -31.00
N TYR A 306 3.23 -7.06 -30.74
CA TYR A 306 3.22 -8.47 -31.13
C TYR A 306 3.71 -9.40 -30.04
N ASP A 307 3.20 -10.61 -30.01
CA ASP A 307 3.84 -11.75 -29.36
C ASP A 307 4.63 -12.57 -30.40
N ALA A 308 5.48 -13.50 -29.94
CA ALA A 308 6.31 -14.34 -30.81
C ALA A 308 5.50 -15.20 -31.79
N LYS A 309 4.19 -15.38 -31.56
CA LYS A 309 3.29 -16.18 -32.39
C LYS A 309 2.49 -15.37 -33.41
N SER A 310 2.42 -14.05 -33.23
CA SER A 310 1.60 -13.14 -34.04
C SER A 310 2.41 -12.21 -34.93
N LEU A 311 3.75 -12.24 -34.82
CA LEU A 311 4.63 -11.44 -35.66
C LEU A 311 4.52 -11.84 -37.15
N PRO A 312 4.12 -10.93 -38.06
CA PRO A 312 4.08 -11.19 -39.49
C PRO A 312 5.51 -11.28 -40.06
N ALA A 313 5.72 -12.21 -40.99
CA ALA A 313 7.05 -12.54 -41.53
C ALA A 313 7.82 -11.37 -42.18
N ASN A 314 7.12 -10.30 -42.61
CA ASN A 314 7.69 -9.18 -43.35
C ASN A 314 7.79 -7.88 -42.53
N MET A 315 7.67 -7.93 -41.20
CA MET A 315 7.64 -6.72 -40.39
C MET A 315 9.03 -6.32 -39.86
N ASN A 316 9.37 -5.03 -39.97
CA ASN A 316 10.61 -4.51 -39.42
C ASN A 316 10.58 -4.57 -37.89
N HIS A 317 11.51 -5.34 -37.30
CA HIS A 317 11.65 -5.50 -35.85
C HIS A 317 11.88 -4.18 -35.08
N GLN A 318 12.35 -3.13 -35.76
CA GLN A 318 12.53 -1.80 -35.16
C GLN A 318 11.22 -0.99 -35.05
N GLN A 319 10.16 -1.40 -35.74
CA GLN A 319 8.88 -0.69 -35.77
C GLN A 319 7.80 -1.38 -34.91
N VAL A 320 8.17 -2.42 -34.18
CA VAL A 320 7.25 -3.25 -33.41
C VAL A 320 7.77 -3.48 -32.00
N ILE A 321 6.84 -3.74 -31.08
CA ILE A 321 7.17 -4.07 -29.70
C ILE A 321 6.81 -5.53 -29.43
N ASN A 322 7.82 -6.32 -29.06
CA ASN A 322 7.66 -7.73 -28.68
C ASN A 322 7.25 -7.85 -27.21
N ILE A 323 6.02 -8.31 -26.97
CA ILE A 323 5.42 -8.47 -25.65
C ILE A 323 6.06 -9.64 -24.88
N ASP A 324 6.42 -10.74 -25.55
CA ASP A 324 7.00 -11.91 -24.88
C ASP A 324 8.37 -11.59 -24.29
N TRP A 325 9.18 -10.84 -25.05
CA TRP A 325 10.47 -10.35 -24.56
C TRP A 325 10.33 -9.44 -23.33
N ILE A 326 9.28 -8.60 -23.29
CA ILE A 326 8.97 -7.78 -22.11
C ILE A 326 8.58 -8.69 -20.95
N ARG A 327 7.68 -9.67 -21.18
CA ARG A 327 7.17 -10.60 -20.16
C ARG A 327 8.28 -11.38 -19.46
N GLU A 328 9.28 -11.85 -20.22
CA GLU A 328 10.40 -12.63 -19.71
C GLU A 328 11.31 -11.81 -18.77
N ARG A 329 11.44 -10.51 -19.02
CA ARG A 329 12.31 -9.60 -18.26
C ARG A 329 11.63 -8.93 -17.08
N LEU A 330 10.36 -9.22 -16.84
CA LEU A 330 9.65 -8.61 -15.72
C LEU A 330 10.17 -9.15 -14.39
N PRO A 331 10.35 -8.27 -13.39
CA PRO A 331 10.61 -8.73 -12.04
C PRO A 331 9.40 -9.48 -11.48
N ASP A 332 9.63 -10.15 -10.36
CA ASP A 332 8.53 -10.70 -9.58
C ASP A 332 7.67 -9.57 -9.03
N LEU A 333 6.36 -9.68 -9.25
CA LEU A 333 5.39 -8.75 -8.70
C LEU A 333 5.27 -8.90 -7.18
N PRO A 334 4.76 -7.89 -6.47
CA PRO A 334 4.62 -7.94 -5.01
C PRO A 334 3.86 -9.15 -4.49
N SER A 335 2.79 -9.59 -5.18
CA SER A 335 2.06 -10.81 -4.85
C SER A 335 2.96 -12.05 -4.84
N VAL A 336 3.73 -12.24 -5.91
CA VAL A 336 4.67 -13.37 -6.06
C VAL A 336 5.79 -13.29 -5.01
N LYS A 337 6.31 -12.09 -4.74
CA LYS A 337 7.31 -11.88 -3.67
C LYS A 337 6.77 -12.26 -2.29
N ARG A 338 5.52 -11.88 -1.97
CA ARG A 338 4.85 -12.25 -0.71
C ARG A 338 4.73 -13.77 -0.56
N GLU A 339 4.26 -14.45 -1.61
CA GLU A 339 4.13 -15.92 -1.63
C GLU A 339 5.48 -16.60 -1.39
N LYS A 340 6.54 -16.17 -2.09
CA LYS A 340 7.90 -16.69 -1.91
C LYS A 340 8.41 -16.50 -0.49
N LEU A 341 8.19 -15.34 0.13
CA LEU A 341 8.60 -15.09 1.53
C LEU A 341 7.89 -16.03 2.50
N VAL A 342 6.58 -16.26 2.31
CA VAL A 342 5.80 -17.18 3.14
C VAL A 342 6.29 -18.62 2.96
N GLU A 343 6.49 -19.07 1.72
CA GLU A 343 6.94 -20.43 1.42
C GLU A 343 8.36 -20.69 1.93
N GLN A 344 9.29 -19.77 1.68
CA GLN A 344 10.70 -19.93 2.01
C GLN A 344 10.97 -19.82 3.52
N TYR A 345 10.33 -18.87 4.21
CA TYR A 345 10.64 -18.57 5.61
C TYR A 345 9.56 -19.07 6.59
N GLY A 346 8.46 -19.60 6.08
CA GLY A 346 7.33 -20.07 6.87
C GLY A 346 6.65 -18.96 7.68
N ILE A 347 6.82 -17.68 7.33
CA ILE A 347 6.17 -16.57 8.02
C ILE A 347 4.67 -16.52 7.70
N LEU A 348 3.88 -15.80 8.52
CA LEU A 348 2.46 -15.63 8.24
C LEU A 348 2.26 -14.72 7.01
N PRO A 349 1.19 -14.91 6.21
CA PRO A 349 0.87 -14.03 5.09
C PRO A 349 0.86 -12.55 5.48
N GLU A 350 0.21 -12.21 6.60
CA GLU A 350 0.16 -10.84 7.14
C GLU A 350 1.53 -10.20 7.35
N HIS A 351 2.53 -10.97 7.79
CA HIS A 351 3.89 -10.47 7.95
C HIS A 351 4.55 -10.14 6.61
N SER A 352 4.30 -10.97 5.59
CA SER A 352 4.81 -10.71 4.24
C SER A 352 4.22 -9.43 3.64
N PHE A 353 2.95 -9.12 3.92
CA PHE A 353 2.33 -7.87 3.53
C PHE A 353 3.01 -6.68 4.20
N THR A 354 3.21 -6.72 5.52
CA THR A 354 3.88 -5.63 6.22
C THR A 354 5.30 -5.41 5.69
N LEU A 355 6.07 -6.47 5.44
CA LEU A 355 7.43 -6.35 4.89
C LEU A 355 7.49 -5.57 3.58
N LEU A 356 6.50 -5.74 2.70
CA LEU A 356 6.47 -5.09 1.40
C LEU A 356 5.77 -3.72 1.38
N VAL A 357 4.94 -3.41 2.37
CA VAL A 357 4.07 -2.21 2.35
C VAL A 357 4.44 -1.17 3.43
N TRP A 358 5.27 -1.53 4.42
CA TRP A 358 5.46 -0.75 5.66
C TRP A 358 5.68 0.77 5.49
N GLN A 359 6.29 1.23 4.39
CA GLN A 359 6.53 2.67 4.17
C GLN A 359 5.35 3.45 3.58
N GLN A 360 4.37 2.83 2.92
CA GLN A 360 3.28 3.57 2.26
C GLN A 360 2.29 4.22 3.23
N ASP A 361 2.31 3.83 4.50
CA ASP A 361 1.40 4.34 5.54
C ASP A 361 2.01 5.50 6.36
N GLN A 362 3.25 5.92 6.02
CA GLN A 362 3.94 7.02 6.70
C GLN A 362 3.91 8.30 5.87
N ASN A 363 3.62 9.40 6.54
CA ASN A 363 3.66 10.77 6.05
C ASN A 363 5.13 11.26 5.85
N CYS A 364 5.97 10.44 5.22
CA CYS A 364 7.39 10.72 5.04
C CYS A 364 7.65 11.22 3.62
N ASN A 365 8.19 12.44 3.51
CA ASN A 365 8.64 13.08 2.28
C ASN A 365 9.96 12.46 1.73
N SER A 366 10.27 11.20 2.04
CA SER A 366 11.53 10.59 1.59
C SER A 366 11.41 10.06 0.16
N ARG A 367 12.35 10.53 -0.66
CA ARG A 367 12.39 10.50 -2.12
C ARG A 367 12.81 9.17 -2.77
N HIS A 368 12.73 8.05 -2.08
CA HIS A 368 13.35 6.83 -2.57
C HIS A 368 12.33 5.74 -2.90
N SER A 369 12.47 5.26 -4.14
CA SER A 369 11.80 4.13 -4.76
C SER A 369 11.79 2.89 -3.86
N ASN A 370 10.93 1.91 -4.20
CA ASN A 370 10.77 0.54 -3.68
C ASN A 370 12.04 -0.31 -3.36
N GLU A 371 13.24 0.27 -3.35
CA GLU A 371 14.49 -0.33 -2.86
C GLU A 371 14.67 -0.19 -1.34
N ASP A 372 13.63 0.18 -0.60
CA ASP A 372 13.73 0.43 0.83
C ASP A 372 13.57 -0.83 1.68
N GLY A 373 14.36 -1.83 1.30
CA GLY A 373 15.26 -2.58 2.17
C GLY A 373 14.67 -3.42 3.29
N LEU A 374 13.39 -3.33 3.64
CA LEU A 374 12.83 -4.08 4.76
C LEU A 374 12.80 -5.59 4.48
N PRO A 375 12.35 -6.06 3.29
CA PRO A 375 12.49 -7.46 2.90
C PRO A 375 13.95 -7.90 2.92
N GLU A 376 14.86 -7.12 2.32
CA GLU A 376 16.29 -7.42 2.24
C GLU A 376 16.94 -7.42 3.63
N PHE A 377 16.54 -6.51 4.51
CA PHE A 377 16.98 -6.41 5.89
C PHE A 377 16.54 -7.64 6.67
N PHE A 378 15.27 -8.05 6.54
CA PHE A 378 14.78 -9.29 7.13
C PHE A 378 15.57 -10.51 6.62
N GLU A 379 15.75 -10.64 5.31
CA GLU A 379 16.52 -11.74 4.73
C GLU A 379 17.97 -11.75 5.23
N ASN A 380 18.61 -10.58 5.33
CA ASN A 380 19.98 -10.45 5.82
C ASN A 380 20.09 -10.83 7.29
N VAL A 381 19.14 -10.41 8.14
CA VAL A 381 19.10 -10.83 9.55
C VAL A 381 18.93 -12.35 9.63
N VAL A 382 18.00 -12.93 8.87
CA VAL A 382 17.75 -14.38 8.84
C VAL A 382 18.99 -15.16 8.39
N LYS A 383 19.75 -14.67 7.40
CA LYS A 383 20.98 -15.31 6.92
C LYS A 383 22.11 -15.30 7.96
N GLN A 384 22.07 -14.39 8.92
CA GLN A 384 23.15 -14.14 9.90
C GLN A 384 22.82 -14.64 11.32
N THR A 385 21.56 -14.96 11.59
CA THR A 385 21.11 -15.46 12.90
C THR A 385 20.78 -16.95 12.88
N GLN A 386 20.98 -17.62 14.02
CA GLN A 386 20.50 -18.99 14.25
C GLN A 386 19.01 -19.03 14.63
N MET A 387 18.40 -17.87 14.91
CA MET A 387 17.00 -17.77 15.30
C MET A 387 16.07 -18.10 14.12
N LYS A 388 15.02 -18.89 14.40
CA LYS A 388 14.02 -19.24 13.38
C LYS A 388 13.37 -17.98 12.77
N PRO A 389 13.15 -17.93 11.44
CA PRO A 389 12.62 -16.74 10.76
C PRO A 389 11.30 -16.20 11.35
N LYS A 390 10.40 -17.09 11.79
CA LYS A 390 9.14 -16.74 12.48
C LYS A 390 9.33 -15.87 13.72
N LYS A 391 10.42 -16.05 14.48
CA LYS A 391 10.73 -15.19 15.63
C LYS A 391 11.42 -13.91 15.21
N VAL A 392 12.33 -13.98 14.24
CA VAL A 392 13.05 -12.82 13.68
C VAL A 392 12.05 -11.77 13.18
N ILE A 393 11.07 -12.20 12.38
CA ILE A 393 10.06 -11.27 11.85
C ILE A 393 9.25 -10.61 12.97
N GLY A 394 8.95 -11.33 14.06
CA GLY A 394 8.28 -10.76 15.23
C GLY A 394 9.07 -9.63 15.87
N TRP A 395 10.40 -9.75 15.97
CA TRP A 395 11.28 -8.69 16.47
C TRP A 395 11.37 -7.49 15.52
N ILE A 396 11.44 -7.75 14.21
CA ILE A 396 11.44 -6.68 13.23
C ILE A 396 10.13 -5.90 13.32
N LEU A 397 8.99 -6.58 13.19
CA LEU A 397 7.69 -5.93 13.12
C LEU A 397 7.29 -5.20 14.42
N ASN A 398 7.57 -5.78 15.58
CA ASN A 398 7.10 -5.23 16.85
C ASN A 398 8.09 -4.27 17.50
N ASP A 399 9.39 -4.54 17.39
CA ASP A 399 10.41 -3.77 18.10
C ASP A 399 11.10 -2.80 17.13
N LEU A 400 11.74 -3.27 16.05
CA LEU A 400 12.48 -2.39 15.14
C LEU A 400 11.57 -1.36 14.44
N LEU A 401 10.46 -1.82 13.85
CA LEU A 401 9.54 -0.93 13.12
C LEU A 401 8.89 0.10 14.05
N SER A 402 8.69 -0.24 15.32
CA SER A 402 8.20 0.71 16.32
C SER A 402 9.18 1.86 16.54
N TYR A 403 10.48 1.56 16.66
CA TYR A 403 11.53 2.59 16.78
C TYR A 403 11.64 3.45 15.52
N LEU A 404 11.67 2.81 14.34
CA LEU A 404 11.72 3.54 13.07
C LEU A 404 10.53 4.50 12.93
N LYS A 405 9.33 4.05 13.29
CA LYS A 405 8.12 4.90 13.28
C LYS A 405 8.21 6.06 14.27
N GLN A 406 8.68 5.81 15.49
CA GLN A 406 8.83 6.85 16.51
C GLN A 406 9.78 7.97 16.05
N HIS A 407 10.83 7.62 15.30
CA HIS A 407 11.83 8.56 14.80
C HIS A 407 11.60 9.01 13.35
N SER A 408 10.55 8.52 12.68
CA SER A 408 10.25 8.80 11.27
C SER A 408 11.41 8.50 10.32
N LEU A 409 12.16 7.41 10.56
CA LEU A 409 13.31 6.99 9.77
C LEU A 409 12.96 5.82 8.85
N THR A 410 13.65 5.71 7.72
CA THR A 410 13.63 4.53 6.85
C THR A 410 14.55 3.42 7.38
N VAL A 411 14.39 2.20 6.86
CA VAL A 411 15.24 1.05 7.26
C VAL A 411 16.72 1.30 6.93
N LYS A 412 17.03 1.98 5.82
CA LYS A 412 18.40 2.33 5.44
C LYS A 412 19.03 3.38 6.36
N GLU A 413 18.21 4.26 6.92
CA GLU A 413 18.64 5.28 7.89
C GLU A 413 18.70 4.73 9.33
N SER A 414 18.32 3.46 9.54
CA SER A 414 18.36 2.81 10.85
C SER A 414 19.78 2.83 11.43
N PRO A 415 19.97 3.34 12.66
CA PRO A 415 21.24 3.18 13.39
C PRO A 415 21.57 1.71 13.67
N VAL A 416 20.55 0.84 13.68
CA VAL A 416 20.69 -0.60 13.91
C VAL A 416 20.71 -1.31 12.57
N SER A 417 21.89 -1.80 12.18
CA SER A 417 22.08 -2.59 10.97
C SER A 417 21.53 -4.02 11.12
N SER A 418 21.36 -4.72 10.00
CA SER A 418 20.93 -6.13 9.99
C SER A 418 21.89 -7.02 10.78
N PHE A 419 23.19 -6.71 10.76
CA PHE A 419 24.23 -7.41 11.52
C PHE A 419 24.08 -7.23 13.02
N LEU A 420 23.91 -5.98 13.49
CA LEU A 420 23.73 -5.70 14.91
C LEU A 420 22.46 -6.35 15.46
N LEU A 421 21.37 -6.34 14.68
CA LEU A 421 20.15 -7.03 15.08
C LEU A 421 20.34 -8.56 15.10
N ALA A 422 21.01 -9.14 14.09
CA ALA A 422 21.28 -10.57 14.07
C ALA A 422 22.13 -11.03 15.26
N ASP A 423 23.17 -10.27 15.62
CA ASP A 423 24.00 -10.53 16.80
C ASP A 423 23.19 -10.48 18.10
N LEU A 424 22.34 -9.47 18.26
CA LEU A 424 21.43 -9.38 19.40
C LEU A 424 20.49 -10.60 19.49
N LEU A 425 19.90 -11.01 18.37
CA LEU A 425 19.02 -12.18 18.32
C LEU A 425 19.78 -13.48 18.58
N ASN A 426 21.05 -13.59 18.19
CA ASN A 426 21.90 -14.73 18.53
C ASN A 426 22.13 -14.86 20.04
N LEU A 427 22.37 -13.75 20.75
CA LEU A 427 22.49 -13.75 22.22
C LEU A 427 21.18 -14.24 22.88
N LEU A 428 20.04 -13.84 22.32
CA LEU A 428 18.73 -14.27 22.81
C LEU A 428 18.46 -15.76 22.52
N GLU A 429 18.80 -16.26 21.33
CA GLU A 429 18.59 -17.67 20.97
C GLU A 429 19.51 -18.61 21.77
N LYS A 430 20.74 -18.16 22.07
CA LYS A 430 21.68 -18.86 22.98
C LYS A 430 21.27 -18.81 24.46
N LYS A 431 20.22 -18.06 24.80
CA LYS A 431 19.76 -17.82 26.18
C LYS A 431 20.85 -17.18 27.05
N GLU A 432 21.66 -16.30 26.48
CA GLU A 432 22.63 -15.47 27.23
C GLU A 432 21.93 -14.25 27.85
N ILE A 433 20.86 -13.77 27.22
CA ILE A 433 20.04 -12.65 27.68
C ILE A 433 18.54 -12.99 27.64
N SER A 434 17.74 -12.28 28.44
CA SER A 434 16.27 -12.36 28.40
C SER A 434 15.70 -11.49 27.28
N SER A 435 14.42 -11.71 26.91
CA SER A 435 13.74 -10.84 25.94
C SER A 435 13.65 -9.39 26.42
N THR A 436 13.48 -9.17 27.73
CA THR A 436 13.46 -7.83 28.33
C THR A 436 14.82 -7.16 28.22
N ALA A 437 15.90 -7.89 28.51
CA ALA A 437 17.27 -7.41 28.33
C ALA A 437 17.57 -7.10 26.86
N ALA A 438 17.12 -7.94 25.93
CA ALA A 438 17.31 -7.70 24.50
C ALA A 438 16.64 -6.39 24.03
N LYS A 439 15.45 -6.05 24.56
CA LYS A 439 14.81 -4.74 24.27
C LYS A 439 15.60 -3.56 24.83
N GLN A 440 16.22 -3.71 26.00
CA GLN A 440 17.10 -2.69 26.58
C GLN A 440 18.36 -2.50 25.73
N VAL A 441 18.97 -3.60 25.29
CA VAL A 441 20.14 -3.55 24.40
C VAL A 441 19.76 -2.89 23.08
N LEU A 442 18.63 -3.23 22.47
CA LEU A 442 18.15 -2.57 21.26
C LEU A 442 17.98 -1.06 21.45
N ALA A 443 17.44 -0.62 22.59
CA ALA A 443 17.29 0.79 22.92
C ALA A 443 18.63 1.52 23.03
N GLU A 444 19.69 0.86 23.53
CA GLU A 444 21.04 1.42 23.58
C GLU A 444 21.73 1.42 22.22
N LEU A 445 21.59 0.36 21.43
CA LEU A 445 22.09 0.31 20.05
C LEU A 445 21.50 1.45 19.22
N TRP A 446 20.23 1.77 19.45
CA TRP A 446 19.54 2.89 18.81
C TRP A 446 20.18 4.25 19.10
N LYS A 447 20.83 4.42 20.25
CA LYS A 447 21.55 5.67 20.60
C LYS A 447 22.82 5.87 19.77
N GLY A 448 23.21 4.90 18.94
CA GLY A 448 24.25 5.07 17.93
C GLY A 448 25.67 5.18 18.47
N LYS A 449 25.95 4.67 19.68
CA LYS A 449 27.29 4.75 20.31
C LYS A 449 28.35 3.83 19.67
N GLY A 450 28.07 3.21 18.51
CA GLY A 450 28.98 2.29 17.83
C GLY A 450 29.29 1.00 18.61
N LYS A 451 28.48 0.67 19.62
CA LYS A 451 28.68 -0.50 20.49
C LYS A 451 28.07 -1.74 19.86
N THR A 452 28.69 -2.89 20.07
CA THR A 452 28.10 -4.18 19.74
C THR A 452 27.05 -4.59 20.79
N PRO A 453 26.12 -5.51 20.44
CA PRO A 453 25.16 -6.05 21.41
C PRO A 453 25.86 -6.68 22.62
N LEU A 454 26.95 -7.42 22.40
CA LEU A 454 27.71 -8.09 23.46
C LEU A 454 28.38 -7.10 24.43
N GLU A 455 28.98 -6.03 23.92
CA GLU A 455 29.58 -4.98 24.75
C GLU A 455 28.51 -4.30 25.62
N THR A 456 27.35 -4.00 25.03
CA THR A 456 26.22 -3.39 25.73
C THR A 456 25.72 -4.28 26.87
N VAL A 457 25.62 -5.59 26.61
CA VAL A 457 25.22 -6.58 27.62
C VAL A 457 26.22 -6.63 28.79
N LYS A 458 27.52 -6.61 28.52
CA LYS A 458 28.57 -6.64 29.56
C LYS A 458 28.60 -5.37 30.40
N GLU A 459 28.54 -4.21 29.75
CA GLU A 459 28.58 -2.90 30.42
C GLU A 459 27.38 -2.69 31.34
N GLN A 460 26.19 -3.11 30.89
CA GLN A 460 24.96 -2.98 31.66
C GLN A 460 24.66 -4.21 32.55
N LYS A 461 25.55 -5.21 32.57
CA LYS A 461 25.42 -6.46 33.34
C LYS A 461 24.08 -7.17 33.10
N LEU A 462 23.69 -7.29 31.84
CA LEU A 462 22.37 -7.83 31.43
C LEU A 462 22.36 -9.36 31.19
N GLU A 463 23.47 -10.03 31.44
CA GLU A 463 23.58 -11.50 31.31
C GLU A 463 22.60 -12.22 32.24
N LEU A 464 21.96 -13.26 31.72
CA LEU A 464 21.08 -14.13 32.49
C LEU A 464 21.84 -14.80 33.65
N LEU A 465 21.21 -14.81 34.82
CA LEU A 465 21.70 -15.54 35.98
C LEU A 465 21.66 -17.05 35.69
N GLN A 466 22.85 -17.65 35.61
CA GLN A 466 23.02 -19.09 35.40
C GLN A 466 23.07 -19.87 36.73
N ASP A 467 23.37 -19.21 37.85
CA ASP A 467 23.43 -19.85 39.16
C ASP A 467 22.02 -20.10 39.70
N GLN A 468 21.61 -21.37 39.66
CA GLN A 468 20.32 -21.82 40.15
C GLN A 468 20.17 -21.61 41.66
N LYS A 469 21.25 -21.69 42.45
CA LYS A 469 21.19 -21.49 43.91
C LYS A 469 20.90 -20.04 44.25
N GLU A 470 21.54 -19.10 43.56
CA GLU A 470 21.27 -17.68 43.72
C GLU A 470 19.81 -17.36 43.36
N LEU A 471 19.31 -17.93 42.26
CA LEU A 471 17.91 -17.74 41.85
C LEU A 471 16.91 -18.34 42.85
N GLU A 472 17.21 -19.52 43.41
CA GLU A 472 16.39 -20.16 44.45
C GLU A 472 16.32 -19.33 45.74
N GLN A 473 17.44 -18.72 46.15
CA GLN A 473 17.48 -17.81 47.31
C GLN A 473 16.63 -16.56 47.07
N ILE A 474 16.70 -15.97 45.88
CA ILE A 474 15.88 -14.80 45.54
C ILE A 474 14.39 -15.17 45.52
N CYS A 475 14.03 -16.35 44.98
CA CYS A 475 12.66 -16.84 45.00
C CYS A 475 12.16 -17.03 46.44
N GLN A 476 12.97 -17.64 47.31
CA GLN A 476 12.63 -17.80 48.73
C GLN A 476 12.40 -16.44 49.41
N ALA A 477 13.32 -15.49 49.21
CA ALA A 477 13.20 -14.14 49.77
C ALA A 477 12.03 -13.32 49.21
N VAL A 478 11.40 -13.73 48.10
CA VAL A 478 10.16 -13.13 47.59
C VAL A 478 8.94 -13.80 48.21
N ILE A 479 8.96 -15.13 48.40
CA ILE A 479 7.91 -15.90 49.10
C ILE A 479 7.79 -15.40 50.55
N ASP A 480 8.91 -15.32 51.26
CA ASP A 480 8.95 -14.91 52.67
C ASP A 480 8.47 -13.46 52.88
N GLY A 481 8.64 -12.61 51.86
CA GLY A 481 8.25 -11.20 51.91
C GLY A 481 6.82 -10.89 51.47
N GLN A 482 6.03 -11.89 51.05
CA GLN A 482 4.68 -11.72 50.47
C GLN A 482 3.69 -12.77 51.01
N GLU A 483 3.50 -12.82 52.33
CA GLU A 483 2.65 -13.83 53.00
C GLU A 483 1.20 -13.86 52.48
N ASN A 484 0.61 -12.70 52.20
CA ASN A 484 -0.78 -12.59 51.72
C ASN A 484 -0.95 -13.27 50.35
N GLU A 485 0.00 -13.04 49.44
CA GLU A 485 0.04 -13.63 48.11
C GLU A 485 0.23 -15.15 48.17
N VAL A 486 1.09 -15.63 49.08
CA VAL A 486 1.33 -17.06 49.30
C VAL A 486 0.07 -17.75 49.82
N MET A 487 -0.63 -17.15 50.79
CA MET A 487 -1.91 -17.67 51.29
C MET A 487 -2.97 -17.73 50.20
N ALA A 488 -3.06 -16.71 49.34
CA ALA A 488 -4.00 -16.67 48.23
C ALA A 488 -3.72 -17.78 47.19
N ILE A 489 -2.46 -18.12 46.95
CA ILE A 489 -2.07 -19.23 46.06
C ILE A 489 -2.44 -20.58 46.69
N LYS A 490 -2.18 -20.77 47.99
CA LYS A 490 -2.58 -21.99 48.73
C LYS A 490 -4.11 -22.17 48.79
N ALA A 491 -4.87 -21.07 48.79
CA ALA A 491 -6.33 -21.08 48.70
C ALA A 491 -6.88 -21.34 47.27
N GLY A 492 -6.02 -21.57 46.28
CA GLY A 492 -6.39 -21.96 44.91
C GLY A 492 -6.35 -20.84 43.86
N ASN A 493 -5.97 -19.60 44.22
CA ASN A 493 -5.88 -18.50 43.27
C ASN A 493 -4.50 -18.45 42.57
N GLN A 494 -4.31 -19.37 41.62
CA GLN A 494 -3.09 -19.50 40.80
C GLN A 494 -2.72 -18.23 39.99
N LYS A 495 -3.65 -17.28 39.78
CA LYS A 495 -3.35 -16.03 39.05
C LYS A 495 -2.36 -15.14 39.80
N VAL A 496 -2.25 -15.28 41.11
CA VAL A 496 -1.35 -14.49 41.97
C VAL A 496 0.13 -14.87 41.76
N LEU A 497 0.41 -16.08 41.22
CA LEU A 497 1.77 -16.51 40.88
C LEU A 497 2.46 -15.55 39.90
N ASN A 498 1.72 -14.96 38.95
CA ASN A 498 2.27 -13.98 38.02
C ASN A 498 2.79 -12.72 38.72
N LYS A 499 2.21 -12.35 39.88
CA LYS A 499 2.67 -11.21 40.69
C LYS A 499 4.01 -11.53 41.36
N LEU A 500 4.18 -12.75 41.89
CA LEU A 500 5.45 -13.22 42.46
C LEU A 500 6.55 -13.33 41.39
N ILE A 501 6.23 -13.84 40.20
CA ILE A 501 7.15 -13.84 39.05
C ILE A 501 7.59 -12.40 38.72
N GLY A 502 6.67 -11.45 38.70
CA GLY A 502 6.98 -10.03 38.49
C GLY A 502 7.93 -9.44 39.54
N LEU A 503 7.78 -9.83 40.81
CA LEU A 503 8.67 -9.38 41.89
C LEU A 503 10.07 -9.99 41.80
N VAL A 504 10.18 -11.28 41.47
CA VAL A 504 11.47 -11.93 41.20
C VAL A 504 12.16 -11.29 39.99
N GLN A 505 11.42 -11.02 38.92
CA GLN A 505 11.92 -10.29 37.75
C GLN A 505 12.42 -8.89 38.12
N LYS A 506 11.71 -8.17 38.99
CA LYS A 506 12.15 -6.85 39.48
C LYS A 506 13.42 -6.93 40.33
N LYS A 507 13.51 -7.88 41.26
CA LYS A 507 14.72 -8.10 42.09
C LYS A 507 15.94 -8.50 41.25
N THR A 508 15.73 -9.33 40.23
CA THR A 508 16.78 -9.76 39.29
C THR A 508 17.03 -8.77 38.15
N GLN A 509 16.35 -7.61 38.13
CA GLN A 509 16.44 -6.62 37.05
C GLN A 509 16.19 -7.20 35.64
N GLY A 510 15.32 -8.20 35.52
CA GLY A 510 15.04 -8.87 34.25
C GLY A 510 16.07 -9.94 33.83
N ARG A 511 17.03 -10.27 34.69
CA ARG A 511 18.12 -11.24 34.44
C ARG A 511 17.77 -12.67 34.80
N SER A 512 16.51 -12.99 35.05
CA SER A 512 16.06 -14.36 35.32
C SER A 512 15.17 -14.90 34.21
N ASN A 513 15.25 -16.20 33.94
CA ASN A 513 14.37 -16.87 32.99
C ASN A 513 12.96 -17.03 33.60
N PRO A 514 11.90 -16.41 33.05
CA PRO A 514 10.56 -16.46 33.63
C PRO A 514 10.00 -17.89 33.77
N VAL A 515 10.35 -18.78 32.83
CA VAL A 515 9.88 -20.18 32.86
C VAL A 515 10.53 -20.94 34.02
N LEU A 516 11.84 -20.75 34.21
CA LEU A 516 12.59 -21.36 35.31
C LEU A 516 12.12 -20.80 36.66
N VAL A 517 11.92 -19.48 36.76
CA VAL A 517 11.38 -18.82 37.96
C VAL A 517 10.01 -19.38 38.32
N LYS A 518 9.12 -19.55 37.33
CA LYS A 518 7.81 -20.16 37.56
C LYS A 518 7.94 -21.57 38.13
N GLN A 519 8.77 -22.43 37.53
CA GLN A 519 9.01 -23.79 38.01
C GLN A 519 9.56 -23.82 39.45
N LEU A 520 10.53 -22.95 39.77
CA LEU A 520 11.11 -22.85 41.10
C LEU A 520 10.12 -22.35 42.15
N LEU A 521 9.29 -21.35 41.81
CA LEU A 521 8.23 -20.86 42.69
C LEU A 521 7.16 -21.92 42.92
N GLU A 522 6.70 -22.62 41.88
CA GLU A 522 5.73 -23.72 42.00
C GLU A 522 6.27 -24.86 42.89
N LYS A 523 7.55 -25.22 42.72
CA LYS A 523 8.21 -26.22 43.55
C LYS A 523 8.26 -25.76 45.02
N LYS A 524 8.73 -24.55 45.30
CA LYS A 524 8.84 -24.02 46.67
C LYS A 524 7.51 -23.75 47.38
N LEU A 525 6.43 -23.54 46.62
CA LEU A 525 5.09 -23.34 47.18
C LEU A 525 4.34 -24.65 47.42
N SER A 526 4.85 -25.77 46.86
CA SER A 526 4.33 -27.12 47.08
C SER A 526 5.09 -27.90 48.17
N GLU A 527 6.31 -27.46 48.50
CA GLU A 527 7.02 -27.76 49.75
C GLU A 527 6.39 -26.97 50.92
#